data_AF-A0A1H8G7E5-F1
#
_entry.id   AF-A0A1H8G7E5-F1
#
_cell.length_a   1.000
_cell.length_b   1.000
_cell.length_c   1.000
_cell.angle_alpha   90.00
_cell.angle_beta   90.00
_cell.angle_gamma   90.00
#
_symmetry.space_group_name_H-M   'P 1'
#
loop_
_entity.id
_entity.type
_entity.pdbx_description
1 polymer ?
#
loop_
_entity_poly.entity_id
_entity_poly.type
_entity_poly.pdbx_seq_one_letter_code
_entity_poly.pdbx_strand_id
1 'polypeptide(L)'
;MKNTLLTLLFMTIPVVASSFETGTSAFRWSSDLAAEEFAPIAMSGVPNSIYGMARDGAIYLCVVADSSENQAKRKLVLLAELAGENPEPMLPNIPVTCILT
;
A
#
# COMPACT_ATOMS: atom_id res chain seq x y z
N MET A 1 13.79 56.13 6.85
CA MET A 1 12.79 55.07 7.14
C MET A 1 13.47 53.74 6.85
N LYS A 2 13.51 52.84 7.85
CA LYS A 2 14.37 51.63 7.86
C LYS A 2 13.78 50.51 6.99
N ASN A 3 14.62 49.95 6.13
CA ASN A 3 14.44 48.68 5.41
C ASN A 3 14.19 47.53 6.40
N THR A 4 13.18 46.71 6.13
CA THR A 4 13.05 45.39 6.77
C THR A 4 12.97 44.34 5.68
N LEU A 5 14.14 43.76 5.37
CA LEU A 5 14.33 42.59 4.51
C LEU A 5 13.92 41.35 5.34
N LEU A 6 12.80 40.71 4.98
CA LEU A 6 12.34 39.49 5.62
C LEU A 6 12.91 38.28 4.88
N THR A 7 13.98 37.69 5.43
CA THR A 7 14.61 36.48 4.89
C THR A 7 13.80 35.25 5.31
N LEU A 8 13.10 34.61 4.36
CA LEU A 8 12.46 33.32 4.56
C LEU A 8 13.53 32.21 4.59
N LEU A 9 13.73 31.60 5.76
CA LEU A 9 14.60 30.44 5.92
C LEU A 9 13.82 29.18 5.50
N PHE A 10 14.02 28.69 4.27
CA PHE A 10 13.47 27.42 3.81
C PHE A 10 14.28 26.28 4.44
N MET A 11 13.74 25.67 5.50
CA MET A 11 14.31 24.47 6.12
C MET A 11 13.92 23.26 5.27
N THR A 12 14.83 22.77 4.44
CA THR A 12 14.62 21.55 3.63
C THR A 12 14.72 20.34 4.55
N ILE A 13 13.57 19.77 4.93
CA ILE A 13 13.51 18.49 5.63
C ILE A 13 13.87 17.41 4.60
N PRO A 14 14.91 16.59 4.82
CA PRO A 14 15.20 15.47 3.94
C PRO A 14 14.10 14.43 4.13
N VAL A 15 13.22 14.29 3.14
CA VAL A 15 12.33 13.13 3.05
C VAL A 15 13.20 11.94 2.71
N VAL A 16 13.37 11.04 3.68
CA VAL A 16 14.07 9.77 3.46
C VAL A 16 13.09 8.86 2.73
N ALA A 17 13.18 8.85 1.40
CA ALA A 17 12.48 7.88 0.56
C ALA A 17 13.11 6.50 0.81
N SER A 18 12.53 5.72 1.72
CA SER A 18 12.90 4.31 1.91
C SER A 18 12.31 3.49 0.77
N SER A 19 13.03 3.42 -0.36
CA SER A 19 12.75 2.42 -1.39
C SER A 19 13.09 1.04 -0.83
N PHE A 20 12.25 0.02 -1.05
CA PHE A 20 12.62 -1.36 -0.69
C PHE A 20 13.93 -1.76 -1.39
N GLU A 21 14.89 -2.30 -0.63
CA GLU A 21 16.13 -2.84 -1.19
C GLU A 21 15.86 -4.07 -2.08
N THR A 22 16.71 -4.29 -3.06
CA THR A 22 16.70 -5.53 -3.87
C THR A 22 17.06 -6.73 -2.97
N GLY A 23 16.12 -7.65 -2.75
CA GLY A 23 16.34 -8.80 -1.88
C GLY A 23 15.06 -9.39 -1.27
N THR A 24 15.19 -9.98 -0.07
CA THR A 24 14.06 -10.52 0.70
C THR A 24 13.21 -9.39 1.30
N SER A 25 11.92 -9.36 0.96
CA SER A 25 10.96 -8.40 1.51
C SER A 25 9.99 -9.08 2.47
N ALA A 26 9.74 -8.44 3.62
CA ALA A 26 8.77 -8.92 4.60
C ALA A 26 7.33 -8.78 4.07
N PHE A 27 6.42 -9.62 4.57
CA PHE A 27 4.99 -9.44 4.32
C PHE A 27 4.49 -8.19 5.04
N ARG A 28 3.66 -7.42 4.33
CA ARG A 28 3.01 -6.18 4.77
C ARG A 28 1.53 -6.22 4.38
N TRP A 29 0.71 -5.32 4.91
CA TRP A 29 -0.66 -5.15 4.42
C TRP A 29 -0.68 -4.16 3.25
N SER A 30 -1.50 -4.43 2.23
CA SER A 30 -1.69 -3.51 1.10
C SER A 30 -2.18 -2.13 1.56
N SER A 31 -2.98 -2.07 2.62
CA SER A 31 -3.44 -0.83 3.27
C SER A 31 -2.29 0.02 3.83
N ASP A 32 -1.27 -0.63 4.40
CA ASP A 32 -0.13 0.09 4.99
C ASP A 32 0.72 0.70 3.88
N LEU A 33 0.90 -0.02 2.77
CA LEU A 33 1.62 0.49 1.60
C LEU A 33 0.87 1.69 0.98
N ALA A 34 -0.45 1.62 0.89
CA ALA A 34 -1.24 2.76 0.42
C ALA A 34 -1.12 3.97 1.38
N ALA A 35 -1.08 3.74 2.69
CA ALA A 35 -0.85 4.80 3.68
C ALA A 35 0.58 5.38 3.61
N GLU A 36 1.54 4.60 3.11
CA GLU A 36 2.92 5.02 2.79
C GLU A 36 3.07 5.60 1.38
N GLU A 37 1.96 5.99 0.73
CA GLU A 37 1.92 6.65 -0.59
C GLU A 37 2.35 5.77 -1.77
N PHE A 38 2.34 4.44 -1.61
CA PHE A 38 2.46 3.55 -2.77
C PHE A 38 1.17 3.57 -3.58
N ALA A 39 1.27 3.96 -4.86
CA ALA A 39 0.15 4.03 -5.78
C ALA A 39 -0.02 2.71 -6.53
N PRO A 40 -1.23 2.12 -6.58
CA PRO A 40 -1.46 0.92 -7.39
C PRO A 40 -1.36 1.27 -8.88
N ILE A 41 -0.69 0.40 -9.65
CA ILE A 41 -0.57 0.53 -11.10
C ILE A 41 -1.05 -0.73 -11.81
N ALA A 42 -1.64 -0.55 -12.99
CA ALA A 42 -1.98 -1.67 -13.85
C ALA A 42 -0.70 -2.27 -14.45
N MET A 43 -0.53 -3.58 -14.34
CA MET A 43 0.56 -4.31 -14.99
C MET A 43 -0.02 -5.29 -16.00
N SER A 44 0.44 -5.23 -17.25
CA SER A 44 0.08 -6.22 -18.26
C SER A 44 0.88 -7.51 -18.06
N GLY A 45 0.25 -8.68 -18.23
CA GLY A 45 0.96 -9.96 -18.26
C GLY A 45 1.34 -10.53 -16.90
N VAL A 46 0.82 -9.98 -15.79
CA VAL A 46 1.01 -10.54 -14.45
C VAL A 46 -0.11 -11.56 -14.12
N PRO A 47 0.18 -12.65 -13.38
CA PRO A 47 -0.83 -13.59 -12.91
C PRO A 47 -1.83 -12.94 -11.95
N ASN A 48 -3.02 -13.52 -11.81
CA ASN A 48 -4.15 -12.98 -11.01
C ASN A 48 -3.83 -12.63 -9.54
N SER A 49 -2.75 -13.19 -8.96
CA SER A 49 -2.32 -12.94 -7.58
C SER A 49 -1.18 -11.93 -7.47
N ILE A 50 -0.87 -11.21 -8.55
CA ILE A 50 0.23 -10.24 -8.62
C ILE A 50 -0.29 -8.93 -9.20
N TYR A 51 0.14 -7.81 -8.62
CA TYR A 51 -0.19 -6.47 -9.09
C TYR A 51 0.99 -5.51 -8.87
N GLY A 52 0.94 -4.34 -9.51
CA GLY A 52 1.99 -3.34 -9.38
C GLY A 52 1.67 -2.28 -8.35
N MET A 53 2.72 -1.80 -7.67
CA MET A 53 2.70 -0.53 -6.95
C MET A 53 3.86 0.36 -7.41
N ALA A 54 3.67 1.67 -7.33
CA ALA A 54 4.69 2.66 -7.65
C ALA A 54 4.86 3.66 -6.51
N ARG A 55 6.12 4.03 -6.23
CA ARG A 55 6.47 5.09 -5.27
C ARG A 55 7.82 5.67 -5.64
N ASP A 56 7.97 6.99 -5.57
CA ASP A 56 9.24 7.70 -5.80
C ASP A 56 9.96 7.34 -7.11
N GLY A 57 9.20 7.04 -8.17
CA GLY A 57 9.72 6.65 -9.48
C GLY A 57 10.15 5.18 -9.59
N ALA A 58 10.04 4.40 -8.52
CA ALA A 58 10.28 2.96 -8.51
C ALA A 58 8.98 2.18 -8.72
N ILE A 59 9.11 1.00 -9.35
CA ILE A 59 8.02 0.04 -9.56
C ILE A 59 8.27 -1.19 -8.70
N TYR A 60 7.21 -1.67 -8.05
CA TYR A 60 7.22 -2.83 -7.18
C TYR A 60 6.20 -3.85 -7.68
N LEU A 61 6.61 -5.11 -7.71
CA LEU A 61 5.74 -6.23 -7.98
C LEU A 61 5.24 -6.81 -6.66
N CYS A 62 3.95 -6.69 -6.39
CA CYS A 62 3.32 -7.14 -5.16
C CYS A 62 2.60 -8.47 -5.36
N VAL A 63 2.98 -9.48 -4.57
CA VAL A 63 2.40 -10.82 -4.58
C VAL A 63 1.43 -10.97 -3.41
N VAL A 64 0.21 -11.41 -3.71
CA VAL A 64 -0.84 -11.70 -2.73
C VAL A 64 -0.59 -13.07 -2.08
N ALA A 65 -0.53 -13.10 -0.75
CA ALA A 65 -0.32 -14.32 0.03
C ALA A 65 -1.56 -14.67 0.86
N ASP A 66 -2.68 -14.91 0.19
CA ASP A 66 -3.96 -15.11 0.87
C ASP A 66 -4.22 -16.58 1.28
N SER A 67 -4.91 -16.79 2.40
CA SER A 67 -5.32 -18.12 2.88
C SER A 67 -6.78 -18.42 2.56
N SER A 68 -7.11 -19.69 2.32
CA SER A 68 -8.50 -20.12 2.05
C SER A 68 -9.45 -19.82 3.21
N GLU A 69 -8.97 -19.95 4.45
CA GLU A 69 -9.72 -19.61 5.65
C GLU A 69 -10.10 -18.12 5.69
N ASN A 70 -9.14 -17.22 5.42
CA ASN A 70 -9.40 -15.79 5.42
C ASN A 70 -10.28 -15.37 4.23
N GLN A 71 -10.13 -16.03 3.08
CA GLN A 71 -11.03 -15.83 1.92
C GLN A 71 -12.48 -16.17 2.28
N ALA A 72 -12.70 -17.30 2.95
CA ALA A 72 -14.03 -17.71 3.40
C ALA A 72 -14.63 -16.70 4.39
N LYS A 73 -13.83 -16.24 5.38
CA LYS A 73 -14.27 -15.21 6.34
C LYS A 73 -14.65 -13.91 5.64
N ARG A 74 -13.80 -13.39 4.74
CA ARG A 74 -14.11 -12.18 3.95
C ARG A 74 -15.38 -12.32 3.14
N LYS A 75 -15.57 -13.47 2.48
CA LYS A 75 -16.78 -13.74 1.70
C LYS A 75 -18.03 -13.66 2.57
N LEU A 76 -18.01 -14.23 3.77
CA LEU A 76 -19.13 -14.17 4.70
C LEU A 76 -19.42 -12.74 5.16
N VAL A 77 -18.39 -11.98 5.54
CA VAL A 77 -18.54 -10.57 5.93
C VAL A 77 -19.13 -9.73 4.78
N LEU A 78 -18.63 -9.89 3.55
CA LEU A 78 -19.16 -9.17 2.39
C LEU A 78 -20.60 -9.54 2.07
N LEU A 79 -20.97 -10.82 2.19
CA LEU A 79 -22.37 -11.25 1.99
C LEU A 79 -23.29 -10.65 3.06
N ALA A 80 -22.87 -10.64 4.33
CA ALA A 80 -23.62 -10.01 5.41
C ALA A 80 -23.75 -8.49 5.20
N GLU A 81 -22.69 -7.82 4.73
CA GLU A 81 -22.70 -6.39 4.42
C GLU A 81 -23.70 -6.08 3.30
N LEU A 82 -23.68 -6.86 2.22
CA LEU A 82 -24.63 -6.73 1.11
C LEU A 82 -26.07 -7.01 1.52
N ALA A 83 -26.29 -7.85 2.53
CA ALA A 83 -27.61 -8.11 3.11
C ALA A 83 -28.06 -7.04 4.11
N GLY A 84 -27.19 -6.11 4.52
CA GLY A 84 -27.46 -5.14 5.58
C GLY A 84 -27.50 -5.76 6.98
N GLU A 85 -26.92 -6.95 7.15
CA GLU A 85 -26.96 -7.75 8.38
C GLU A 85 -25.59 -7.78 9.09
N ASN A 86 -24.60 -7.04 8.60
CA ASN A 86 -23.26 -7.07 9.16
C ASN A 86 -23.17 -6.24 10.46
N PRO A 87 -22.98 -6.88 11.64
CA PRO A 87 -22.91 -6.15 12.90
C PRO A 87 -21.58 -5.41 13.07
N GLU A 88 -20.52 -5.83 12.35
CA GLU A 88 -19.18 -5.24 12.43
C GLU A 88 -18.50 -5.21 11.05
N PRO A 89 -18.19 -4.03 10.50
CA PRO A 89 -17.55 -3.89 9.19
C PRO A 89 -16.03 -4.17 9.24
N MET A 90 -15.63 -5.28 9.87
CA MET A 90 -14.23 -5.72 9.93
C MET A 90 -13.96 -6.79 8.87
N LEU A 91 -13.12 -6.44 7.91
CA LEU A 91 -12.72 -7.33 6.82
C LEU A 91 -11.26 -7.80 7.05
N PRO A 92 -10.98 -9.12 7.17
CA PRO A 92 -9.61 -9.59 7.33
C PRO A 92 -8.68 -9.07 6.23
N ASN A 93 -7.55 -8.46 6.59
CA ASN A 93 -6.59 -7.97 5.61
C ASN A 93 -5.94 -9.11 4.82
N ILE A 94 -5.41 -8.76 3.64
CA ILE A 94 -4.68 -9.67 2.76
C ILE A 94 -3.20 -9.29 2.83
N PRO A 95 -2.31 -10.22 3.26
CA PRO A 95 -0.88 -9.93 3.28
C PRO A 95 -0.33 -9.93 1.86
N VAL A 96 0.60 -9.01 1.63
CA VAL A 96 1.31 -8.87 0.36
C VAL A 96 2.81 -8.76 0.64
N THR A 97 3.62 -9.24 -0.29
CA THR A 97 5.06 -8.93 -0.31
C THR A 97 5.35 -8.23 -1.63
N CYS A 98 6.05 -7.10 -1.57
CA CYS A 98 6.37 -6.28 -2.73
C CYS A 98 7.87 -6.29 -2.95
N ILE A 99 8.30 -6.67 -4.14
CA ILE A 99 9.71 -6.72 -4.53
C ILE A 99 9.99 -5.63 -5.56
N LEU A 100 11.11 -4.93 -5.41
CA LEU A 100 11.58 -3.95 -6.38
C LEU A 100 11.90 -4.66 -7.71
N THR A 101 11.35 -4.14 -8.82
CA THR A 101 11.60 -4.65 -10.18
C THR A 101 12.72 -3.90 -10.88
#